data_AF-A0A536MJM0-F1
#
_entry.id   AF-A0A536MJM0-F1
#
_cell.length_a   1.000
_cell.length_b   1.000
_cell.length_c   1.000
_cell.angle_alpha   90.00
_cell.angle_beta   90.00
_cell.angle_gamma   90.00
#
_symmetry.space_group_name_H-M   'P 1'
#
loop_
_entity.id
_entity.type
_entity.pdbx_description
1 polymer ?
#
loop_
_entity_poly.entity_id
_entity_poly.type
_entity_poly.pdbx_seq_one_letter_code
_entity_poly.pdbx_strand_id
1 'polypeptide(L)'
;MNAAIFTKSAKGLILASGLIAASSIMGYAQDAPVALGAQATVPLSGVYVGAPSGITSLGGHSFDLSSGNLVSLSNGQSVSFSGSWANATGAYLLLNSANTYLWYDQTVVGNVTLTFSDGTTTSTDLMVGGNLREWRTGAGFTVNLITDPAAAQVWSGTATDGSAAVIDMLTISLDGTKTLTSVTVNDTNGWGALAISLAGLTISTPDPAPAPQPTCSRPGNSCNTPAVVNSQSQKWQQPAATTPSATTPSDKHTNNGHHSK
;
A
#
# COMPACT_ATOMS: atom_id res chain seq x y z
N MET A 1 -63.14 -5.28 22.01
CA MET A 1 -61.82 -4.78 22.46
C MET A 1 -60.78 -5.25 21.48
N ASN A 2 -59.95 -4.32 21.02
CA ASN A 2 -59.08 -4.39 19.86
C ASN A 2 -57.82 -5.23 20.10
N ALA A 3 -57.36 -5.95 19.07
CA ALA A 3 -55.94 -6.20 18.86
C ALA A 3 -55.68 -6.18 17.35
N ALA A 4 -55.35 -4.99 16.84
CA ALA A 4 -54.93 -4.78 15.48
C ALA A 4 -53.50 -5.30 15.27
N ILE A 5 -53.32 -5.86 14.08
CA ILE A 5 -52.08 -6.35 13.47
C ILE A 5 -51.03 -5.25 13.45
N PHE A 6 -49.84 -5.51 14.00
CA PHE A 6 -48.63 -4.72 13.76
C PHE A 6 -47.55 -5.59 13.13
N THR A 7 -47.66 -5.85 11.83
CA THR A 7 -46.52 -6.28 11.01
C THR A 7 -45.70 -5.05 10.64
N LYS A 8 -44.58 -4.83 11.34
CA LYS A 8 -43.62 -3.79 10.98
C LYS A 8 -42.66 -4.34 9.93
N SER A 9 -42.77 -3.82 8.71
CA SER A 9 -41.80 -3.99 7.62
C SER A 9 -40.47 -3.34 8.04
N ALA A 10 -39.45 -4.15 8.30
CA ALA A 10 -38.08 -3.68 8.42
C ALA A 10 -37.48 -3.56 7.02
N LYS A 11 -37.43 -2.32 6.56
CA LYS A 11 -36.85 -1.88 5.29
C LYS A 11 -35.42 -2.40 5.16
N GLY A 12 -35.11 -3.02 4.02
CA GLY A 12 -33.79 -3.50 3.67
C GLY A 12 -32.75 -2.39 3.73
N LEU A 13 -31.64 -2.70 4.40
CA LEU A 13 -30.43 -1.89 4.45
C LEU A 13 -29.74 -2.00 3.08
N ILE A 14 -29.88 -0.99 2.23
CA ILE A 14 -29.05 -0.85 1.03
C ILE A 14 -27.76 -0.16 1.48
N LEU A 15 -26.66 -0.92 1.54
CA LEU A 15 -25.31 -0.36 1.60
C LEU A 15 -25.06 0.37 0.27
N ALA A 16 -25.20 1.69 0.26
CA ALA A 16 -24.68 2.51 -0.82
C ALA A 16 -23.17 2.61 -0.62
N SER A 17 -22.41 1.70 -1.24
CA SER A 17 -20.96 1.81 -1.37
C SER A 17 -20.64 3.13 -2.07
N GLY A 18 -20.09 4.09 -1.32
CA GLY A 18 -19.62 5.34 -1.87
C GLY A 18 -18.48 5.07 -2.86
N LEU A 19 -18.74 5.38 -4.13
CA LEU A 19 -17.72 5.41 -5.18
C LEU A 19 -16.78 6.57 -4.87
N ILE A 20 -15.57 6.27 -4.38
CA ILE A 20 -14.50 7.26 -4.29
C ILE A 20 -14.09 7.56 -5.73
N ALA A 21 -14.36 8.78 -6.19
CA ALA A 21 -13.80 9.28 -7.43
C ALA A 21 -12.29 9.43 -7.25
N ALA A 22 -11.51 8.47 -7.75
CA ALA A 22 -10.07 8.59 -7.85
C ALA A 22 -9.75 9.66 -8.89
N SER A 23 -9.34 10.84 -8.44
CA SER A 23 -8.63 11.81 -9.26
C SER A 23 -7.30 11.17 -9.68
N SER A 24 -7.15 10.84 -10.96
CA SER A 24 -5.91 10.30 -11.52
C SER A 24 -4.82 11.36 -11.48
N ILE A 25 -3.99 11.30 -10.44
CA ILE A 25 -2.68 11.97 -10.42
C ILE A 25 -1.72 11.05 -11.18
N MET A 26 -0.88 11.62 -12.04
CA MET A 26 0.15 10.88 -12.78
C MET A 26 0.92 9.94 -11.83
N GLY A 27 1.03 8.67 -12.22
CA GLY A 27 1.41 7.56 -11.36
C GLY A 27 2.81 7.72 -10.76
N TYR A 28 2.86 7.86 -9.44
CA TYR A 28 4.06 7.58 -8.66
C TYR A 28 4.11 6.07 -8.39
N ALA A 29 5.31 5.52 -8.21
CA ALA A 29 5.45 4.14 -7.74
C ALA A 29 4.76 4.00 -6.37
N GLN A 30 4.02 2.91 -6.17
CA GLN A 30 3.34 2.63 -4.91
C GLN A 30 4.33 1.89 -3.99
N ASP A 31 4.60 2.49 -2.83
CA ASP A 31 5.35 1.82 -1.78
C ASP A 31 4.48 0.79 -1.06
N ALA A 32 5.03 -0.40 -0.87
CA ALA A 32 4.48 -1.49 -0.10
C ALA A 32 5.36 -1.74 1.14
N PRO A 33 5.02 -1.15 2.30
CA PRO A 33 5.73 -1.41 3.55
C PRO A 33 5.72 -2.90 3.88
N VAL A 34 6.87 -3.40 4.33
CA VAL A 34 7.04 -4.80 4.72
C VAL A 34 7.10 -4.88 6.24
N ALA A 35 6.16 -5.63 6.82
CA ALA A 35 6.14 -5.86 8.25
C ALA A 35 7.34 -6.71 8.69
N LEU A 36 8.15 -6.19 9.61
CA LEU A 36 9.32 -6.93 10.12
C LEU A 36 8.93 -8.10 11.06
N GLY A 37 7.70 -8.09 11.57
CA GLY A 37 7.12 -9.20 12.33
C GLY A 37 7.91 -9.58 13.58
N ALA A 38 7.85 -10.86 13.95
CA ALA A 38 8.47 -11.39 15.17
C ALA A 38 10.02 -11.33 15.19
N GLN A 39 10.65 -11.04 14.04
CA GLN A 39 12.10 -10.90 13.96
C GLN A 39 12.57 -9.58 14.59
N ALA A 40 11.71 -8.56 14.60
CA ALA A 40 12.00 -7.26 15.19
C ALA A 40 11.74 -7.29 16.70
N THR A 41 12.82 -7.44 17.48
CA THR A 41 12.76 -7.64 18.93
C THR A 41 13.38 -6.51 19.74
N VAL A 42 14.15 -5.62 19.11
CA VAL A 42 14.80 -4.50 19.79
C VAL A 42 13.91 -3.25 19.71
N PRO A 43 13.43 -2.69 20.83
CA PRO A 43 12.59 -1.50 20.78
C PRO A 43 13.35 -0.29 20.24
N LEU A 44 12.78 0.39 19.24
CA LEU A 44 13.31 1.65 18.71
C LEU A 44 13.42 2.70 19.82
N SER A 45 12.44 2.76 20.73
CA SER A 45 12.45 3.63 21.90
C SER A 45 13.52 3.30 22.95
N GLY A 46 14.12 2.10 22.88
CA GLY A 46 15.28 1.74 23.71
C GLY A 46 16.60 2.31 23.18
N VAL A 47 16.64 2.69 21.90
CA VAL A 47 17.84 3.14 21.19
C VAL A 47 17.78 4.64 20.91
N TYR A 48 16.62 5.13 20.48
CA TYR A 48 16.39 6.50 20.05
C TYR A 48 15.36 7.22 20.93
N VAL A 49 15.55 8.52 21.11
CA VAL A 49 14.54 9.42 21.68
C VAL A 49 13.72 10.01 20.54
N GLY A 50 12.41 9.78 20.55
CA GLY A 50 11.50 10.35 19.55
C GLY A 50 11.73 9.84 18.12
N ALA A 51 12.14 8.58 17.96
CA ALA A 51 12.23 7.96 16.64
C ALA A 51 10.88 8.00 15.89
N PRO A 52 10.91 7.99 14.54
CA PRO A 52 9.70 7.86 13.74
C PRO A 52 8.91 6.60 14.13
N SER A 53 7.59 6.70 14.13
CA SER A 53 6.68 5.62 14.51
C SER A 53 5.39 5.66 13.69
N GLY A 54 4.68 4.54 13.66
CA GLY A 54 3.49 4.38 12.82
C GLY A 54 3.83 4.36 11.31
N ILE A 55 2.85 4.69 10.47
CA ILE A 55 3.07 4.84 9.04
C ILE A 55 3.63 6.23 8.78
N THR A 56 4.86 6.30 8.27
CA THR A 56 5.60 7.55 8.07
C THR A 56 6.33 7.57 6.72
N SER A 57 6.52 8.77 6.16
CA SER A 57 7.35 8.96 4.98
C SER A 57 8.77 9.34 5.39
N LEU A 58 9.77 8.58 4.94
CA LEU A 58 11.19 8.81 5.18
C LEU A 58 11.93 8.67 3.85
N GLY A 59 12.75 9.66 3.50
CA GLY A 59 13.44 9.67 2.21
C GLY A 59 12.51 9.68 0.99
N GLY A 60 11.26 10.12 1.14
CA GLY A 60 10.24 10.09 0.10
C GLY A 60 9.46 8.77 0.00
N HIS A 61 9.79 7.76 0.83
CA HIS A 61 9.16 6.45 0.80
C HIS A 61 8.35 6.16 2.07
N SER A 62 7.25 5.44 1.93
CA SER A 62 6.38 5.05 3.06
C SER A 62 6.91 3.80 3.76
N PHE A 63 7.08 3.90 5.08
CA PHE A 63 7.45 2.80 5.97
C PHE A 63 6.37 2.61 7.04
N ASP A 64 6.16 1.36 7.47
CA ASP A 64 5.33 1.02 8.61
C ASP A 64 6.22 0.66 9.80
N LEU A 65 6.34 1.60 10.74
CA LEU A 65 7.10 1.47 11.98
C LEU A 65 6.18 1.30 13.20
N SER A 66 4.93 0.85 12.99
CA SER A 66 3.93 0.69 14.05
C SER A 66 4.29 -0.38 15.08
N SER A 67 5.13 -1.36 14.72
CA SER A 67 5.65 -2.36 15.67
C SER A 67 6.54 -1.74 16.76
N GLY A 68 7.14 -0.57 16.48
CA GLY A 68 8.06 0.10 17.38
C GLY A 68 9.38 -0.66 17.63
N ASN A 69 9.67 -1.73 16.89
CA ASN A 69 10.85 -2.55 17.06
C ASN A 69 11.68 -2.63 15.76
N LEU A 70 12.98 -2.79 15.90
CA LEU A 70 13.93 -3.08 14.83
C LEU A 70 14.46 -4.51 14.94
N VAL A 71 14.94 -5.04 13.82
CA VAL A 71 15.76 -6.26 13.79
C VAL A 71 17.21 -5.87 14.07
N SER A 72 17.87 -6.57 14.99
CA SER A 72 19.30 -6.43 15.22
C SER A 72 19.97 -7.77 14.95
N LEU A 73 20.79 -7.82 13.90
CA LEU A 73 21.57 -8.98 13.52
C LEU A 73 22.94 -8.87 14.18
N SER A 74 23.32 -9.89 14.93
CA SER A 74 24.71 -10.10 15.36
C SER A 74 25.49 -10.85 14.27
N ASN A 75 26.81 -10.85 14.39
CA ASN A 75 27.73 -11.62 13.53
C ASN A 75 27.21 -13.01 13.12
N GLY A 76 27.12 -13.24 11.82
CA GLY A 76 26.70 -14.52 11.24
C GLY A 76 25.19 -14.75 11.22
N GLN A 77 24.38 -13.80 11.70
CA GLN A 77 22.92 -13.88 11.63
C GLN A 77 22.38 -13.30 10.33
N SER A 78 21.18 -13.76 9.97
CA SER A 78 20.43 -13.25 8.85
C SER A 78 18.94 -13.17 9.18
N VAL A 79 18.24 -12.31 8.45
CA VAL A 79 16.79 -12.23 8.46
C VAL A 79 16.30 -12.22 7.02
N SER A 80 15.15 -12.85 6.77
CA SER A 80 14.55 -12.90 5.44
C SER A 80 13.07 -12.56 5.50
N PHE A 81 12.63 -11.72 4.56
CA PHE A 81 11.26 -11.27 4.41
C PHE A 81 10.74 -11.75 3.06
N SER A 82 9.80 -12.68 3.10
CA SER A 82 9.14 -13.20 1.92
C SER A 82 7.92 -12.37 1.54
N GLY A 83 7.66 -12.23 0.25
CA GLY A 83 6.51 -11.53 -0.28
C GLY A 83 6.32 -11.80 -1.77
N SER A 84 5.53 -10.96 -2.42
CA SER A 84 5.30 -11.03 -3.86
C SER A 84 5.07 -9.63 -4.38
N TRP A 85 6.15 -8.96 -4.78
CA TRP A 85 6.12 -7.59 -5.28
C TRP A 85 6.37 -7.62 -6.79
N ALA A 86 5.27 -7.63 -7.55
CA ALA A 86 5.34 -7.69 -9.00
C ALA A 86 6.00 -6.45 -9.57
N ASN A 87 6.92 -6.64 -10.53
CA ASN A 87 7.60 -5.57 -11.24
C ASN A 87 8.27 -4.56 -10.28
N ALA A 88 8.84 -5.04 -9.16
CA ALA A 88 9.43 -4.17 -8.15
C ALA A 88 10.49 -3.26 -8.77
N THR A 89 10.40 -1.96 -8.51
CA THR A 89 11.29 -0.91 -9.05
C THR A 89 12.33 -0.45 -8.05
N GLY A 90 12.14 -0.75 -6.76
CA GLY A 90 13.14 -0.47 -5.74
C GLY A 90 12.86 -1.17 -4.42
N ALA A 91 13.92 -1.45 -3.67
CA ALA A 91 13.86 -1.86 -2.27
C ALA A 91 14.54 -0.79 -1.41
N TYR A 92 13.89 -0.38 -0.34
CA TYR A 92 14.34 0.70 0.54
C TYR A 92 14.39 0.19 1.97
N LEU A 93 15.57 0.27 2.57
CA LEU A 93 15.85 -0.33 3.88
C LEU A 93 16.34 0.75 4.84
N LEU A 94 15.68 0.91 5.98
CA LEU A 94 16.18 1.77 7.06
C LEU A 94 17.26 1.00 7.82
N LEU A 95 18.53 1.26 7.51
CA LEU A 95 19.67 0.46 7.92
C LEU A 95 20.75 1.33 8.58
N ASN A 96 21.23 0.84 9.72
CA ASN A 96 22.44 1.33 10.36
C ASN A 96 23.22 0.17 10.97
N SER A 97 24.47 0.41 11.34
CA SER A 97 25.27 -0.50 12.16
C SER A 97 25.42 0.01 13.59
N ALA A 98 25.81 -0.88 14.50
CA ALA A 98 26.27 -0.56 15.84
C ALA A 98 27.65 -1.15 16.09
N ASN A 99 28.44 -0.51 16.96
CA ASN A 99 29.82 -0.88 17.32
C ASN A 99 30.79 -0.92 16.11
N THR A 100 30.53 -0.07 15.13
CA THR A 100 31.36 0.13 13.95
C THR A 100 32.49 1.12 14.21
N TYR A 101 33.51 0.66 14.93
CA TYR A 101 34.73 1.43 15.19
C TYR A 101 35.52 1.75 13.90
N LEU A 102 36.41 2.74 13.97
CA LEU A 102 37.18 3.24 12.81
C LEU A 102 37.95 2.17 12.01
N TRP A 103 38.30 1.03 12.62
CA TRP A 103 38.96 -0.08 11.90
C TRP A 103 38.04 -0.87 10.97
N TYR A 104 36.72 -0.66 11.03
CA TYR A 104 35.77 -1.22 10.08
C TYR A 104 35.60 -0.34 8.84
N ASP A 105 36.20 0.87 8.80
CA ASP A 105 36.02 1.78 7.67
C ASP A 105 36.37 1.11 6.33
N GLN A 106 35.47 1.28 5.36
CA GLN A 106 35.50 0.65 4.03
C GLN A 106 35.57 -0.88 4.03
N THR A 107 35.09 -1.53 5.10
CA THR A 107 35.01 -2.99 5.20
C THR A 107 33.58 -3.46 4.92
N VAL A 108 33.46 -4.48 4.07
CA VAL A 108 32.19 -5.20 3.85
C VAL A 108 31.92 -6.10 5.06
N VAL A 109 30.78 -5.88 5.71
CA VAL A 109 30.37 -6.59 6.95
C VAL A 109 29.07 -7.38 6.76
N GLY A 110 28.42 -7.23 5.62
CA GLY A 110 27.15 -7.90 5.34
C GLY A 110 26.74 -7.73 3.89
N ASN A 111 25.52 -8.18 3.58
CA ASN A 111 24.88 -7.89 2.30
C ASN A 111 23.36 -7.92 2.41
N VAL A 112 22.70 -7.29 1.44
CA VAL A 112 21.27 -7.44 1.17
C VAL A 112 21.13 -8.26 -0.10
N THR A 113 20.49 -9.43 -0.01
CA THR A 113 20.18 -10.30 -1.14
C THR A 113 18.71 -10.19 -1.50
N LEU A 114 18.42 -9.88 -2.75
CA LEU A 114 17.07 -9.84 -3.32
C LEU A 114 16.89 -11.07 -4.21
N THR A 115 15.81 -11.83 -4.00
CA THR A 115 15.48 -13.03 -4.79
C THR A 115 14.22 -12.80 -5.61
N PHE A 116 14.26 -13.21 -6.88
CA PHE A 116 13.17 -13.03 -7.83
C PHE A 116 12.44 -14.35 -8.13
N SER A 117 11.24 -14.24 -8.68
CA SER A 117 10.38 -15.38 -9.02
C SER A 117 10.97 -16.33 -10.08
N ASP A 118 11.94 -15.86 -10.88
CA ASP A 118 12.66 -16.68 -11.87
C ASP A 118 13.88 -17.42 -11.28
N GLY A 119 14.09 -17.31 -9.96
CA GLY A 119 15.21 -17.92 -9.25
C GLY A 119 16.51 -17.11 -9.31
N THR A 120 16.54 -15.98 -10.02
CA THR A 120 17.71 -15.09 -10.02
C THR A 120 17.80 -14.30 -8.72
N THR A 121 19.01 -13.84 -8.42
CA THR A 121 19.29 -13.02 -7.24
C THR A 121 20.16 -11.82 -7.59
N THR A 122 19.95 -10.71 -6.90
CA THR A 122 20.90 -9.59 -6.85
C THR A 122 21.38 -9.41 -5.40
N SER A 123 22.63 -8.98 -5.24
CA SER A 123 23.23 -8.76 -3.92
C SER A 123 23.88 -7.38 -3.87
N THR A 124 23.64 -6.67 -2.79
CA THR A 124 24.27 -5.38 -2.48
C THR A 124 25.09 -5.54 -1.21
N ASP A 125 26.40 -5.35 -1.31
CA ASP A 125 27.29 -5.41 -0.14
C ASP A 125 26.98 -4.27 0.83
N LEU A 126 27.03 -4.57 2.12
CA LEU A 126 26.92 -3.61 3.20
C LEU A 126 28.34 -3.27 3.68
N MET A 127 28.81 -2.09 3.31
CA MET A 127 30.15 -1.59 3.58
C MET A 127 30.09 -0.45 4.57
N VAL A 128 30.79 -0.60 5.70
CA VAL A 128 30.91 0.45 6.73
C VAL A 128 31.68 1.63 6.14
N GLY A 129 31.19 2.86 6.31
CA GLY A 129 31.73 4.06 5.67
C GLY A 129 31.28 4.26 4.22
N GLY A 130 30.84 3.19 3.56
CA GLY A 130 30.22 3.22 2.24
C GLY A 130 28.73 3.54 2.33
N ASN A 131 27.91 2.50 2.48
CA ASN A 131 26.45 2.56 2.53
C ASN A 131 25.87 2.15 3.89
N LEU A 132 26.74 1.89 4.88
CA LEU A 132 26.39 1.56 6.25
C LEU A 132 27.26 2.40 7.20
N ARG A 133 26.69 2.89 8.30
CA ARG A 133 27.45 3.60 9.35
C ARG A 133 26.84 3.42 10.73
N GLU A 134 27.63 3.77 11.74
CA GLU A 134 27.22 3.81 13.13
C GLU A 134 25.97 4.66 13.32
N TRP A 135 24.94 4.06 13.93
CA TRP A 135 23.68 4.74 14.25
C TRP A 135 23.89 5.91 15.23
N ARG A 136 24.80 5.74 16.18
CA ARG A 136 25.19 6.73 17.20
C ARG A 136 26.35 7.57 16.70
N THR A 137 26.07 8.53 15.84
CA THR A 137 27.08 9.39 15.20
C THR A 137 27.82 10.32 16.18
N GLY A 138 27.24 10.58 17.35
CA GLY A 138 27.88 11.30 18.45
C GLY A 138 28.81 10.46 19.33
N ALA A 139 28.92 9.16 19.09
CA ALA A 139 29.93 8.33 19.75
C ALA A 139 31.30 8.61 19.14
N GLY A 140 32.32 8.79 19.98
CA GLY A 140 33.70 8.89 19.50
C GLY A 140 34.20 7.54 18.95
N PHE A 141 35.21 7.59 18.08
CA PHE A 141 35.93 6.42 17.54
C PHE A 141 35.10 5.45 16.68
N THR A 142 33.95 5.87 16.15
CA THR A 142 33.14 5.09 15.21
C THR A 142 33.08 5.73 13.83
N VAL A 143 32.77 4.91 12.82
CA VAL A 143 32.53 5.37 11.46
C VAL A 143 31.12 5.95 11.37
N ASN A 144 31.02 7.27 11.27
CA ASN A 144 29.76 8.02 11.33
C ASN A 144 29.42 8.77 10.03
N LEU A 145 30.17 8.52 8.97
CA LEU A 145 29.93 9.05 7.63
C LEU A 145 29.57 7.92 6.67
N ILE A 146 28.81 8.26 5.64
CA ILE A 146 28.53 7.41 4.47
C ILE A 146 28.98 8.17 3.22
N THR A 147 29.51 7.45 2.24
CA THR A 147 29.97 8.03 0.96
C THR A 147 29.18 7.55 -0.24
N ASP A 148 28.44 6.44 -0.12
CA ASP A 148 27.64 5.89 -1.21
C ASP A 148 26.37 6.73 -1.43
N PRO A 149 26.13 7.28 -2.63
CA PRO A 149 24.93 8.06 -2.93
C PRO A 149 23.63 7.25 -2.87
N ALA A 150 23.70 5.92 -2.91
CA ALA A 150 22.53 5.05 -2.71
C ALA A 150 22.07 4.98 -1.25
N ALA A 151 22.89 5.46 -0.30
CA ALA A 151 22.55 5.57 1.09
C ALA A 151 22.43 7.05 1.51
N ALA A 152 21.39 7.39 2.26
CA ALA A 152 21.20 8.75 2.74
C ALA A 152 20.57 8.77 4.13
N GLN A 153 20.93 9.79 4.91
CA GLN A 153 20.27 10.07 6.17
C GLN A 153 18.83 10.53 5.93
N VAL A 154 17.87 9.82 6.50
CA VAL A 154 16.43 10.16 6.37
C VAL A 154 15.81 10.64 7.67
N TRP A 155 16.51 10.45 8.80
CA TRP A 155 16.13 11.01 10.08
C TRP A 155 17.38 11.28 10.94
N SER A 156 17.29 12.32 11.79
CA SER A 156 18.26 12.61 12.83
C SER A 156 17.56 12.98 14.14
N GLY A 157 18.23 12.67 15.24
CA GLY A 157 17.76 12.98 16.58
C GLY A 157 18.81 12.61 17.61
N THR A 158 18.36 12.09 18.75
CA THR A 158 19.25 11.72 19.85
C THR A 158 19.08 10.25 20.24
N ALA A 159 20.17 9.65 20.68
CA ALA A 159 20.18 8.37 21.38
C ALA A 159 19.61 8.54 22.79
N THR A 160 19.20 7.44 23.42
CA THR A 160 18.70 7.43 24.81
C THR A 160 19.73 7.91 25.83
N ASP A 161 21.02 7.88 25.51
CA ASP A 161 22.10 8.44 26.33
C ASP A 161 22.46 9.91 26.02
N GLY A 162 21.68 10.58 25.15
CA GLY A 162 21.86 11.98 24.81
C GLY A 162 22.83 12.26 23.66
N SER A 163 23.49 11.23 23.11
CA SER A 163 24.36 11.40 21.93
C SER A 163 23.55 11.70 20.67
N ALA A 164 24.17 12.29 19.64
CA ALA A 164 23.56 12.39 18.32
C ALA A 164 23.32 10.98 17.73
N ALA A 165 22.17 10.81 17.08
CA ALA A 165 21.76 9.56 16.45
C ALA A 165 21.08 9.81 15.11
N VAL A 166 21.15 8.82 14.21
CA VAL A 166 20.59 8.89 12.86
C VAL A 166 19.87 7.59 12.50
N ILE A 167 18.99 7.71 11.51
CA ILE A 167 18.48 6.57 10.74
C ILE A 167 18.78 6.87 9.27
N ASP A 168 19.51 5.95 8.63
CA ASP A 168 19.82 6.03 7.21
C ASP A 168 18.93 5.09 6.41
N MET A 169 18.76 5.41 5.12
CA MET A 169 18.03 4.60 4.16
C MET A 169 18.97 4.17 3.04
N LEU A 170 19.11 2.86 2.84
CA LEU A 170 19.71 2.28 1.67
C LEU A 170 18.66 2.11 0.57
N THR A 171 18.97 2.58 -0.63
CA THR A 171 18.15 2.42 -1.84
C THR A 171 18.79 1.39 -2.76
N ILE A 172 18.05 0.33 -3.10
CA ILE A 172 18.45 -0.64 -4.11
C ILE A 172 17.49 -0.53 -5.29
N SER A 173 17.97 0.07 -6.37
CA SER A 173 17.19 0.24 -7.61
C SER A 173 17.02 -1.09 -8.34
N LEU A 174 15.82 -1.35 -8.83
CA LEU A 174 15.45 -2.54 -9.59
C LEU A 174 14.94 -2.14 -10.98
N ASP A 175 15.02 -3.07 -11.92
CA ASP A 175 14.64 -2.83 -13.32
C ASP A 175 13.13 -2.80 -13.56
N GLY A 176 12.32 -3.24 -12.58
CA GLY A 176 10.87 -3.31 -12.70
C GLY A 176 10.36 -4.40 -13.63
N THR A 177 11.18 -5.41 -13.97
CA THR A 177 10.77 -6.46 -14.94
C THR A 177 10.38 -7.78 -14.29
N LYS A 178 10.74 -7.98 -13.01
CA LYS A 178 10.57 -9.25 -12.29
C LYS A 178 9.74 -9.09 -11.03
N THR A 179 9.16 -10.19 -10.58
CA THR A 179 8.53 -10.25 -9.25
C THR A 179 9.60 -10.53 -8.21
N LEU A 180 9.78 -9.61 -7.27
CA LEU A 180 10.60 -9.84 -6.08
C LEU A 180 9.84 -10.75 -5.13
N THR A 181 10.50 -11.81 -4.64
CA THR A 181 9.89 -12.81 -3.76
C THR A 181 10.51 -12.84 -2.37
N SER A 182 11.75 -12.35 -2.23
CA SER A 182 12.43 -12.32 -0.93
C SER A 182 13.45 -11.20 -0.83
N VAL A 183 13.53 -10.59 0.35
CA VAL A 183 14.63 -9.70 0.76
C VAL A 183 15.31 -10.32 1.97
N THR A 184 16.61 -10.59 1.86
CA THR A 184 17.42 -11.15 2.95
C THR A 184 18.51 -10.16 3.32
N VAL A 185 18.62 -9.85 4.62
CA VAL A 185 19.74 -9.07 5.16
C VAL A 185 20.64 -10.00 5.94
N ASN A 186 21.93 -9.97 5.64
CA ASN A 186 22.93 -10.84 6.24
C ASN A 186 23.99 -9.98 6.94
N ASP A 187 24.28 -10.31 8.20
CA ASP A 187 25.52 -9.92 8.85
C ASP A 187 26.54 -11.04 8.62
N THR A 188 27.52 -10.78 7.74
CA THR A 188 28.57 -11.74 7.40
C THR A 188 29.86 -11.47 8.16
N ASN A 189 29.86 -10.52 9.09
CA ASN A 189 31.02 -10.17 9.86
C ASN A 189 31.39 -11.34 10.78
N GLY A 190 32.67 -11.74 10.74
CA GLY A 190 33.16 -12.91 11.47
C GLY A 190 33.67 -12.64 12.87
N TRP A 191 33.70 -11.38 13.34
CA TRP A 191 34.47 -11.00 14.53
C TRP A 191 33.97 -9.71 15.20
N GLY A 192 34.32 -9.50 16.46
CA GLY A 192 33.93 -8.29 17.20
C GLY A 192 32.46 -8.30 17.65
N ALA A 193 31.93 -7.14 17.98
CA ALA A 193 30.58 -6.96 18.52
C ALA A 193 29.68 -6.09 17.62
N LEU A 194 30.02 -6.03 16.32
CA LEU A 194 29.21 -5.31 15.34
C LEU A 194 27.80 -5.91 15.30
N ALA A 195 26.82 -5.04 15.07
CA ALA A 195 25.48 -5.47 14.72
C ALA A 195 24.94 -4.65 13.55
N ILE A 196 24.11 -5.27 12.72
CA ILE A 196 23.34 -4.61 11.66
C ILE A 196 21.90 -4.45 12.14
N SER A 197 21.41 -3.22 12.14
CA SER A 197 20.08 -2.86 12.61
C SER A 197 19.18 -2.47 11.43
N LEU A 198 18.07 -3.18 11.25
CA LEU A 198 17.04 -2.89 10.24
C LEU A 198 15.77 -2.41 10.95
N ALA A 199 15.47 -1.12 10.81
CA ALA A 199 14.30 -0.49 11.44
C ALA A 199 13.04 -0.57 10.57
N GLY A 200 13.18 -0.67 9.25
CA GLY A 200 12.05 -0.71 8.32
C GLY A 200 12.47 -1.15 6.92
N LEU A 201 11.51 -1.73 6.21
CA LEU A 201 11.66 -2.19 4.83
C LEU A 201 10.41 -1.79 4.05
N THR A 202 10.59 -1.25 2.85
CA THR A 202 9.50 -1.01 1.92
C THR A 202 9.95 -1.33 0.51
N ILE A 203 9.03 -1.87 -0.29
CA ILE A 203 9.28 -2.22 -1.68
C ILE A 203 8.40 -1.34 -2.55
N SER A 204 9.00 -0.67 -3.53
CA SER A 204 8.22 0.12 -4.47
C SER A 204 7.87 -0.73 -5.69
N THR A 205 6.60 -0.66 -6.09
CA THR A 205 6.05 -1.31 -7.27
C THR A 205 5.40 -0.27 -8.18
N PRO A 206 5.33 -0.49 -9.49
CA PRO A 206 4.55 0.38 -10.37
C PRO A 206 3.08 0.41 -9.90
N ASP A 207 2.45 1.57 -10.04
CA ASP A 207 1.03 1.75 -9.72
C ASP A 207 0.19 0.66 -10.43
N PRO A 208 -0.72 -0.05 -9.76
CA PRO A 208 -1.68 -0.89 -10.43
C PRO A 208 -2.35 -0.09 -11.55
N ALA A 209 -2.27 -0.59 -12.78
CA ALA A 209 -2.89 0.06 -13.94
C ALA A 209 -4.35 0.42 -13.59
N PRO A 210 -4.81 1.65 -13.90
CA PRO A 210 -6.18 2.05 -13.60
C PRO A 210 -7.15 0.97 -14.08
N ALA A 211 -8.01 0.50 -13.20
CA ALA A 211 -9.02 -0.49 -13.56
C ALA A 211 -9.73 -0.04 -14.84
N PRO A 212 -9.99 -0.94 -15.82
CA PRO A 212 -10.63 -0.56 -17.07
C PRO A 212 -11.88 0.26 -16.77
N GLN A 213 -11.88 1.53 -17.18
CA GLN A 213 -13.07 2.36 -17.05
C GLN A 213 -14.19 1.66 -17.86
N PRO A 214 -15.38 1.44 -17.28
CA PRO A 214 -16.47 0.84 -18.03
C PRO A 214 -16.80 1.74 -19.22
N THR A 215 -16.51 1.27 -20.44
CA THR A 215 -16.88 1.98 -21.66
C THR A 215 -18.38 1.80 -21.85
N CYS A 216 -19.15 2.85 -21.55
CA CYS A 216 -20.57 2.90 -21.93
C CYS A 216 -20.65 3.04 -23.46
N SER A 217 -20.69 1.91 -24.19
CA SER A 217 -20.80 1.89 -25.65
C SER A 217 -22.20 2.26 -26.19
N ARG A 218 -23.10 2.82 -25.38
CA ARG A 218 -24.44 3.23 -25.84
C ARG A 218 -24.44 4.72 -26.21
N PRO A 219 -24.68 5.09 -27.48
CA PRO A 219 -24.86 6.48 -27.87
C PRO A 219 -25.95 7.15 -27.02
N GLY A 220 -25.58 8.20 -26.28
CA GLY A 220 -26.50 8.99 -25.46
C GLY A 220 -26.62 8.61 -23.98
N ASN A 221 -25.68 7.80 -23.44
CA ASN A 221 -25.61 7.50 -22.00
C ASN A 221 -24.29 8.02 -21.40
N SER A 222 -24.35 8.92 -20.42
CA SER A 222 -23.20 9.22 -19.56
C SER A 222 -23.13 8.18 -18.43
N CYS A 223 -21.92 7.76 -18.05
CA CYS A 223 -21.66 6.76 -16.99
C CYS A 223 -22.18 7.16 -15.59
N ASN A 224 -22.72 8.37 -15.45
CA ASN A 224 -23.22 8.93 -14.20
C ASN A 224 -24.76 8.96 -14.12
N THR A 225 -25.46 8.49 -15.15
CA THR A 225 -26.92 8.42 -15.14
C THR A 225 -27.36 7.11 -14.50
N PRO A 226 -28.04 7.09 -13.34
CA PRO A 226 -28.57 5.85 -12.75
C PRO A 226 -29.42 5.10 -13.78
N ALA A 227 -29.25 3.78 -13.89
CA ALA A 227 -29.92 2.97 -14.91
C ALA A 227 -31.45 3.19 -14.95
N VAL A 228 -32.06 3.45 -13.78
CA VAL A 228 -33.50 3.74 -13.63
C VAL A 228 -33.94 4.98 -14.41
N VAL A 229 -33.08 6.01 -14.54
CA VAL A 229 -33.37 7.25 -15.27
C VAL A 229 -33.30 7.02 -16.78
N ASN A 230 -32.42 6.11 -17.22
CA ASN A 230 -32.23 5.82 -18.64
C ASN A 230 -33.32 4.90 -19.22
N SER A 231 -33.78 3.91 -18.43
CA SER A 231 -34.90 3.03 -18.80
C SER A 231 -36.24 3.75 -18.88
N GLN A 232 -36.35 4.95 -18.30
CA GLN A 232 -37.57 5.77 -18.25
C GLN A 232 -37.58 6.89 -19.32
N SER A 233 -36.53 7.06 -20.13
CA SER A 233 -36.50 8.15 -21.10
C SER A 233 -37.56 7.95 -22.19
N GLN A 234 -38.33 9.00 -22.50
CA GLN A 234 -39.45 8.98 -23.46
C GLN A 234 -39.10 8.41 -24.84
N LYS A 235 -37.82 8.47 -25.26
CA LYS A 235 -37.34 7.86 -26.52
C LYS A 235 -37.43 6.32 -26.58
N TRP A 236 -37.66 5.65 -25.45
CA TRP A 236 -37.79 4.19 -25.36
C TRP A 236 -39.13 3.72 -24.78
N GLN A 237 -40.04 4.64 -24.47
CA GLN A 237 -41.40 4.28 -24.09
C GLN A 237 -42.13 3.84 -25.35
N GLN A 238 -42.73 2.66 -25.33
CA GLN A 238 -43.64 2.25 -26.41
C GLN A 238 -44.77 3.29 -26.51
N PRO A 239 -45.22 3.64 -27.73
CA PRO A 239 -46.43 4.45 -27.89
C PRO A 239 -47.56 3.78 -27.10
N ALA A 240 -48.29 4.56 -26.31
CA ALA A 240 -49.44 4.04 -25.57
C ALA A 240 -50.37 3.32 -26.55
N ALA A 241 -50.62 2.04 -26.32
CA ALA A 241 -51.57 1.27 -27.10
C ALA A 241 -52.95 1.93 -26.97
N THR A 242 -53.51 2.40 -28.08
CA THR A 242 -54.91 2.79 -28.16
C THR A 242 -55.77 1.55 -27.99
N THR A 243 -56.37 1.38 -26.81
CA THR A 243 -57.38 0.35 -26.56
C THR A 243 -58.58 0.56 -27.49
N PRO A 244 -59.00 -0.42 -28.29
CA PRO A 244 -60.34 -0.43 -28.87
C PRO A 244 -61.35 -0.67 -27.75
N SER A 245 -62.35 0.21 -27.60
CA SER A 245 -63.48 -0.02 -26.71
C SER A 245 -64.15 -1.35 -27.04
N ALA A 246 -64.18 -2.26 -26.07
CA ALA A 246 -64.91 -3.50 -26.16
C ALA A 246 -66.41 -3.22 -26.27
N THR A 247 -67.02 -3.72 -27.35
CA THR A 247 -68.46 -3.88 -27.52
C THR A 247 -68.97 -4.87 -26.48
N THR A 248 -69.91 -4.44 -25.65
CA THR A 248 -70.73 -5.32 -24.79
C THR A 248 -71.85 -5.98 -25.61
N PRO A 249 -72.26 -7.22 -25.28
CA PRO A 249 -73.27 -7.95 -26.03
C PRO A 249 -74.69 -7.44 -25.76
N SER A 250 -75.54 -7.65 -26.76
CA SER A 250 -76.97 -7.34 -26.80
C SER A 250 -77.78 -8.09 -25.74
N ASP A 251 -78.63 -7.36 -25.01
CA ASP A 251 -79.86 -7.91 -24.44
C ASP A 251 -81.05 -7.02 -24.83
N LYS A 252 -82.10 -7.68 -25.30
CA LYS A 252 -83.38 -7.13 -25.79
C LYS A 252 -84.17 -6.45 -24.67
N HIS A 253 -84.85 -5.33 -24.97
CA HIS A 253 -86.32 -5.21 -24.85
C HIS A 253 -86.85 -3.85 -25.36
N THR A 254 -87.61 -3.92 -26.47
CA THR A 254 -88.90 -3.26 -26.78
C THR A 254 -89.20 -1.79 -26.40
N ASN A 255 -89.42 -1.00 -27.48
CA ASN A 255 -90.66 -0.29 -27.85
C ASN A 255 -90.71 1.26 -27.86
N ASN A 256 -91.10 1.75 -29.04
CA ASN A 256 -91.91 2.93 -29.39
C ASN A 256 -91.42 4.36 -29.08
N GLY A 257 -91.12 5.07 -30.18
CA GLY A 257 -92.01 6.12 -30.69
C GLY A 257 -91.69 7.56 -30.28
N HIS A 258 -91.23 8.38 -31.21
CA HIS A 258 -92.08 9.30 -32.00
C HIS A 258 -91.24 10.23 -32.88
N HIS A 259 -91.63 10.30 -34.15
CA HIS A 259 -91.21 11.35 -35.09
C HIS A 259 -91.92 12.67 -34.79
N SER A 260 -91.23 13.79 -35.01
CA SER A 260 -91.62 14.91 -35.91
C SER A 260 -90.43 15.86 -35.98
N LYS A 261 -89.80 16.00 -37.15
CA LYS A 261 -90.00 17.08 -38.13
C LYS A 261 -89.65 18.45 -37.57
#